data_AF-A0A8X6MFG3-F1
#
_entry.id   AF-A0A8X6MFG3-F1
#
_cell.length_a   1.000
_cell.length_b   1.000
_cell.length_c   1.000
_cell.angle_alpha   90.00
_cell.angle_beta   90.00
_cell.angle_gamma   90.00
#
_symmetry.space_group_name_H-M   'P 1'
#
loop_
_entity.id
_entity.type
_entity.pdbx_description
1 polymer ?
#
loop_
_entity_poly.entity_id
_entity_poly.type
_entity_poly.pdbx_seq_one_letter_code
_entity_poly.pdbx_strand_id
1 'polypeptide(L)'
;MCIRDILDRLLNHLNTDCSPEELNNLLSIYGYIAKLISDMDREFSFHTFATVVLCMSGLFWRGYSFVFHANVSIEGSVFMICSMILYLSFQLQIMISASATNELSRKSKNIVNNLVLQTSPKRQRLGYILRKNCSQDCTLSLWNIYVVDKALIISTLGTLLTYGMLVGTLGKALNFEKIKIKG
;
A
#
# COMPACT_ATOMS: atom_id res chain seq x y z
N MET A 1 -3.77 -3.26 14.06
CA MET A 1 -4.50 -2.33 14.96
C MET A 1 -3.49 -1.49 15.75
N CYS A 2 -2.61 -0.71 15.10
CA CYS A 2 -1.51 -0.06 15.85
C CYS A 2 -1.17 1.36 15.37
N ILE A 3 -0.68 1.57 14.15
CA ILE A 3 -0.20 2.92 13.76
C ILE A 3 -1.32 3.80 13.21
N ARG A 4 -2.20 3.24 12.38
CA ARG A 4 -3.33 3.96 11.75
C ARG A 4 -4.26 4.60 12.78
N ASP A 5 -4.69 3.83 13.77
CA ASP A 5 -5.65 4.29 14.79
C ASP A 5 -5.02 5.31 15.74
N ILE A 6 -3.69 5.24 15.95
CA ILE A 6 -2.95 6.26 16.71
C ILE A 6 -2.87 7.55 15.90
N LEU A 7 -2.55 7.47 14.59
CA LEU A 7 -2.51 8.63 13.71
C LEU A 7 -3.86 9.34 13.62
N ASP A 8 -4.95 8.57 13.52
CA ASP A 8 -6.31 9.11 13.43
C ASP A 8 -6.72 9.84 14.73
N ARG A 9 -6.41 9.28 15.90
CA ARG A 9 -6.62 9.95 17.20
C ARG A 9 -5.79 11.22 17.32
N LEU A 10 -4.53 11.18 16.88
CA LEU A 10 -3.64 12.34 16.86
C LEU A 10 -4.22 13.45 15.98
N LEU A 11 -4.73 13.08 14.82
CA LEU A 11 -5.34 13.99 13.84
C LEU A 11 -6.58 14.66 14.41
N ASN A 12 -7.43 13.90 15.12
CA ASN A 12 -8.61 14.44 15.79
C ASN A 12 -8.26 15.39 16.95
N HIS A 13 -7.23 15.07 17.75
CA HIS A 13 -6.77 15.95 18.83
C HIS A 13 -6.02 17.21 18.34
N LEU A 14 -5.33 17.13 17.20
CA LEU A 14 -4.71 18.31 16.57
C LEU A 14 -5.74 19.34 16.09
N ASN A 15 -6.97 18.90 15.81
CA ASN A 15 -8.02 19.72 15.22
C ASN A 15 -8.87 20.46 16.27
N THR A 16 -8.59 20.25 17.57
CA THR A 16 -9.23 20.92 18.70
C THR A 16 -8.29 21.95 19.33
N ASP A 17 -8.83 23.06 19.84
CA ASP A 17 -8.04 24.08 20.56
C ASP A 17 -7.30 23.44 21.74
N CYS A 18 -5.97 23.47 21.67
CA CYS A 18 -5.07 22.75 22.58
C CYS A 18 -4.20 23.74 23.36
N SER A 19 -3.94 23.44 24.63
CA SER A 19 -3.02 24.25 25.43
C SER A 19 -1.60 24.19 24.86
N PRO A 20 -0.74 25.19 25.15
CA PRO A 20 0.64 25.19 24.69
C PRO A 20 1.43 23.94 25.13
N GLU A 21 1.15 23.40 26.31
CA GLU A 21 1.85 22.24 26.87
C GLU A 21 1.40 20.93 26.19
N GLU A 22 0.11 20.77 25.94
CA GLU A 22 -0.45 19.66 25.16
C GLU A 22 0.09 19.67 23.73
N LEU A 23 0.18 20.83 23.09
CA LEU A 23 0.74 20.95 21.74
C LEU A 23 2.18 20.43 21.67
N ASN A 24 3.00 20.68 22.70
CA ASN A 24 4.39 20.17 22.74
C ASN A 24 4.43 18.64 22.87
N ASN A 25 3.61 18.07 23.74
CA ASN A 25 3.50 16.62 23.89
C ASN A 25 3.05 15.97 22.58
N LEU A 26 2.08 16.59 21.92
CA LEU A 26 1.45 16.04 20.73
C LEU A 26 2.40 16.08 19.51
N LEU A 27 3.20 17.12 19.39
CA LEU A 27 4.29 17.22 18.41
C LEU A 27 5.40 16.19 18.68
N SER A 28 5.71 15.90 19.95
CA SER A 28 6.67 14.85 20.33
C SER A 28 6.18 13.46 19.91
N ILE A 29 4.90 13.15 20.18
CA ILE A 29 4.27 11.88 19.77
C ILE A 29 4.27 11.75 18.24
N TYR A 30 3.94 12.83 17.51
CA TYR A 30 4.03 12.82 16.05
C TYR A 30 5.44 12.49 15.57
N GLY A 31 6.48 13.12 16.14
CA GLY A 31 7.87 12.84 15.79
C GLY A 31 8.28 11.39 16.03
N TYR A 32 7.79 10.78 17.12
CA TYR A 32 8.00 9.36 17.41
C TYR A 32 7.35 8.46 16.35
N ILE A 33 6.09 8.74 15.98
CA ILE A 33 5.36 7.96 14.96
C ILE A 33 6.00 8.11 13.58
N ALA A 34 6.40 9.32 13.22
CA ALA A 34 7.12 9.61 11.98
C ALA A 34 8.40 8.76 11.87
N LYS A 35 9.19 8.72 12.96
CA LYS A 35 10.37 7.86 13.05
C LYS A 35 10.03 6.38 12.93
N LEU A 36 9.00 5.91 13.64
CA LEU A 36 8.54 4.52 13.58
C LEU A 36 8.14 4.10 12.16
N ILE A 37 7.43 4.96 11.43
CA ILE A 37 7.06 4.72 10.03
C ILE A 37 8.30 4.62 9.14
N SER A 38 9.27 5.52 9.34
CA SER A 38 10.54 5.51 8.58
C SER A 38 11.37 4.26 8.87
N ASP A 39 11.43 3.83 10.13
CA ASP A 39 12.15 2.62 10.54
C ASP A 39 11.46 1.37 9.95
N MET A 40 10.13 1.31 10.01
CA MET A 40 9.34 0.26 9.35
C MET A 40 9.57 0.21 7.84
N ASP A 41 9.58 1.35 7.16
CA ASP A 41 9.83 1.37 5.71
C ASP A 41 11.23 0.85 5.39
N ARG A 42 12.24 1.29 6.14
CA ARG A 42 13.61 0.86 5.94
C ARG A 42 13.79 -0.66 6.11
N GLU A 43 13.12 -1.27 7.09
CA GLU A 43 13.24 -2.71 7.36
C GLU A 43 12.38 -3.56 6.44
N PHE A 44 11.13 -3.14 6.17
CA PHE A 44 10.14 -3.98 5.50
C PHE A 44 9.91 -3.62 4.04
N SER A 45 10.42 -2.50 3.50
CA SER A 45 10.16 -2.09 2.11
C SER A 45 10.58 -3.15 1.08
N PHE A 46 11.77 -3.75 1.26
CA PHE A 46 12.21 -4.85 0.40
C PHE A 46 11.33 -6.08 0.54
N HIS A 47 11.04 -6.50 1.77
CA HIS A 47 10.19 -7.67 2.02
C HIS A 47 8.78 -7.49 1.42
N THR A 48 8.24 -6.30 1.55
CA THR A 48 6.94 -5.91 0.98
C THR A 48 6.98 -5.95 -0.54
N PHE A 49 8.06 -5.43 -1.15
CA PHE A 49 8.28 -5.52 -2.60
C PHE A 49 8.36 -6.97 -3.07
N ALA A 50 9.20 -7.79 -2.43
CA ALA A 50 9.35 -9.21 -2.79
C ALA A 50 8.01 -9.96 -2.65
N THR A 51 7.24 -9.67 -1.60
CA THR A 51 5.93 -10.26 -1.38
C THR A 51 4.96 -9.88 -2.51
N VAL A 52 4.90 -8.62 -2.91
CA VAL A 52 4.04 -8.18 -4.03
C VAL A 52 4.45 -8.87 -5.33
N VAL A 53 5.75 -8.97 -5.64
CA VAL A 53 6.24 -9.67 -6.83
C VAL A 53 5.88 -11.16 -6.80
N LEU A 54 5.99 -11.81 -5.64
CA LEU A 54 5.60 -13.21 -5.46
C LEU A 54 4.09 -13.40 -5.64
N CYS A 55 3.25 -12.51 -5.09
CA CYS A 55 1.81 -12.53 -5.30
C CYS A 55 1.45 -12.35 -6.77
N MET A 56 2.06 -11.41 -7.47
CA MET A 56 1.84 -11.20 -8.91
C MET A 56 2.26 -12.40 -9.74
N SER A 57 3.43 -12.98 -9.45
CA SER A 57 3.93 -14.18 -10.13
C SER A 57 3.01 -15.38 -9.90
N GLY A 58 2.53 -15.56 -8.66
CA GLY A 58 1.56 -16.59 -8.30
C GLY A 58 0.23 -16.42 -9.02
N LEU A 59 -0.32 -15.20 -9.04
CA LEU A 59 -1.54 -14.87 -9.78
C LEU A 59 -1.42 -15.18 -11.26
N PHE A 60 -0.32 -14.77 -11.88
CA PHE A 60 -0.05 -15.04 -13.28
C PHE A 60 0.03 -16.54 -13.56
N TRP A 61 0.84 -17.27 -12.79
CA TRP A 61 1.04 -18.71 -12.97
C TRP A 61 -0.26 -19.50 -12.79
N ARG A 62 -1.05 -19.18 -11.75
CA ARG A 62 -2.32 -19.85 -11.49
C ARG A 62 -3.37 -19.52 -12.56
N GLY A 63 -3.47 -18.25 -12.97
CA GLY A 63 -4.38 -17.82 -14.03
C GLY A 63 -4.04 -18.46 -15.37
N TYR A 64 -2.76 -18.48 -15.74
CA TYR A 64 -2.27 -19.17 -16.93
C TYR A 64 -2.60 -20.66 -16.88
N SER A 65 -2.24 -21.32 -15.78
CA SER A 65 -2.48 -22.75 -15.62
C SER A 65 -3.97 -23.09 -15.67
N PHE A 66 -4.84 -22.24 -15.11
CA PHE A 66 -6.30 -22.40 -15.14
C PHE A 66 -6.87 -22.33 -16.56
N VAL A 67 -6.37 -21.43 -17.41
CA VAL A 67 -6.88 -21.27 -18.78
C VAL A 67 -6.37 -22.35 -19.72
N PHE A 68 -5.12 -22.79 -19.57
CA PHE A 68 -4.46 -23.66 -20.55
C PHE A 68 -4.42 -25.14 -20.17
N HIS A 69 -4.70 -25.51 -18.92
CA HIS A 69 -4.79 -26.93 -18.56
C HIS A 69 -6.20 -27.47 -18.86
N ALA A 70 -6.30 -28.24 -19.93
CA ALA A 70 -7.58 -28.76 -20.45
C ALA A 70 -8.27 -29.81 -19.56
N ASN A 71 -7.56 -30.40 -18.58
CA ASN A 71 -8.05 -31.53 -17.77
C ASN A 71 -7.85 -31.29 -16.26
N VAL A 72 -8.22 -30.11 -15.77
CA VAL A 72 -8.22 -29.86 -14.32
C VAL A 72 -9.51 -30.42 -13.72
N SER A 73 -9.40 -31.25 -12.67
CA SER A 73 -10.58 -31.71 -11.93
C SER A 73 -11.34 -30.53 -11.30
N ILE A 74 -12.60 -30.76 -10.90
CA ILE A 74 -13.37 -29.74 -10.17
C ILE A 74 -12.60 -29.28 -8.92
N GLU A 75 -12.05 -30.24 -8.16
CA GLU A 75 -11.23 -29.97 -6.98
C GLU A 75 -9.98 -29.12 -7.30
N GLY A 76 -9.26 -29.46 -8.39
CA GLY A 76 -8.11 -28.68 -8.83
C GLY A 76 -8.49 -27.27 -9.26
N SER A 77 -9.66 -27.10 -9.89
CA SER A 77 -10.17 -25.79 -10.30
C SER A 77 -10.52 -24.92 -9.10
N VAL A 78 -11.20 -25.49 -8.09
CA VAL A 78 -11.50 -24.81 -6.83
C VAL A 78 -10.21 -24.40 -6.12
N PHE A 79 -9.24 -25.32 -6.01
CA PHE A 79 -7.94 -25.03 -5.41
C PHE A 79 -7.21 -23.85 -6.10
N MET A 80 -7.26 -23.80 -7.43
CA MET A 80 -6.62 -22.73 -8.21
C MET A 80 -7.32 -21.38 -8.01
N ILE A 81 -8.65 -21.35 -8.03
CA ILE A 81 -9.44 -20.14 -7.77
C ILE A 81 -9.20 -19.64 -6.34
N CYS A 82 -9.24 -20.52 -5.34
CA CYS A 82 -8.93 -20.17 -3.94
C CYS A 82 -7.51 -19.60 -3.83
N SER A 83 -6.52 -20.21 -4.48
CA SER A 83 -5.15 -19.70 -4.50
C SER A 83 -5.05 -18.31 -5.12
N MET A 84 -5.75 -18.06 -6.24
CA MET A 84 -5.80 -16.73 -6.86
C MET A 84 -6.44 -15.69 -5.93
N ILE A 85 -7.56 -16.02 -5.28
CA ILE A 85 -8.21 -15.13 -4.31
C ILE A 85 -7.26 -14.82 -3.15
N LEU A 86 -6.52 -15.81 -2.64
CA LEU A 86 -5.56 -15.62 -1.56
C LEU A 86 -4.43 -14.66 -1.96
N TYR A 87 -3.77 -14.89 -3.10
CA TYR A 87 -2.68 -14.01 -3.56
C TYR A 87 -3.17 -12.58 -3.80
N LEU A 88 -4.35 -12.41 -4.40
CA LEU A 88 -4.95 -11.10 -4.60
C LEU A 88 -5.28 -10.42 -3.27
N SER A 89 -5.84 -11.17 -2.31
CA SER A 89 -6.19 -10.65 -0.99
C SER A 89 -4.96 -10.18 -0.22
N PHE A 90 -3.89 -10.97 -0.20
CA PHE A 90 -2.62 -10.58 0.44
C PHE A 90 -2.03 -9.32 -0.18
N GLN A 91 -1.98 -9.26 -1.52
CA GLN A 91 -1.48 -8.09 -2.23
C GLN A 91 -2.30 -6.84 -1.91
N LEU A 92 -3.64 -6.94 -1.95
CA LEU A 92 -4.52 -5.82 -1.62
C LEU A 92 -4.39 -5.38 -0.16
N GLN A 93 -4.29 -6.31 0.79
CA GLN A 93 -4.11 -5.97 2.21
C GLN A 93 -2.83 -5.15 2.43
N ILE A 94 -1.73 -5.54 1.79
CA ILE A 94 -0.45 -4.82 1.85
C ILE A 94 -0.61 -3.42 1.26
N MET A 95 -1.12 -3.32 0.04
CA MET A 95 -1.18 -2.05 -0.67
C MET A 95 -2.18 -1.07 -0.04
N ILE A 96 -3.35 -1.54 0.39
CA ILE A 96 -4.37 -0.72 1.07
C ILE A 96 -3.83 -0.21 2.41
N SER A 97 -3.16 -1.06 3.20
CA SER A 97 -2.62 -0.68 4.50
C SER A 97 -1.52 0.36 4.38
N ALA A 98 -0.60 0.18 3.43
CA ALA A 98 0.46 1.14 3.17
C ALA A 98 -0.10 2.46 2.59
N SER A 99 -1.04 2.40 1.64
CA SER A 99 -1.69 3.60 1.10
C SER A 99 -2.47 4.39 2.15
N ALA A 100 -3.21 3.73 3.04
CA ALA A 100 -3.96 4.39 4.10
C ALA A 100 -3.03 5.08 5.11
N THR A 101 -1.93 4.39 5.50
CA THR A 101 -0.90 4.97 6.37
C THR A 101 -0.25 6.19 5.73
N ASN A 102 0.06 6.11 4.43
CA ASN A 102 0.64 7.23 3.67
C ASN A 102 -0.30 8.44 3.59
N GLU A 103 -1.61 8.21 3.39
CA GLU A 103 -2.60 9.27 3.36
C GLU A 103 -2.70 9.99 4.71
N LEU A 104 -2.79 9.23 5.82
CA LEU A 104 -2.86 9.80 7.16
C LEU A 104 -1.56 10.53 7.53
N SER A 105 -0.39 9.95 7.21
CA SER A 105 0.91 10.59 7.45
C SER A 105 1.00 11.95 6.76
N ARG A 106 0.53 12.03 5.51
CA ARG A 106 0.47 13.28 4.74
C ARG A 106 -0.49 14.30 5.35
N LYS A 107 -1.70 13.88 5.76
CA LYS A 107 -2.68 14.76 6.42
C LYS A 107 -2.13 15.30 7.75
N SER A 108 -1.58 14.44 8.60
CA SER A 108 -0.97 14.86 9.87
C SER A 108 0.22 15.79 9.66
N LYS A 109 1.07 15.54 8.66
CA LYS A 109 2.17 16.45 8.29
C LYS A 109 1.67 17.84 7.92
N ASN A 110 0.61 17.94 7.13
CA ASN A 110 0.03 19.23 6.75
C ASN A 110 -0.52 19.99 7.95
N ILE A 111 -1.21 19.31 8.87
CA ILE A 111 -1.75 19.94 10.09
C ILE A 111 -0.61 20.40 11.01
N VAL A 112 0.40 19.56 11.23
CA VAL A 112 1.58 19.92 12.03
C VAL A 112 2.29 21.13 11.43
N ASN A 113 2.50 21.17 10.11
CA ASN A 113 3.11 22.32 9.44
C ASN A 113 2.30 23.61 9.65
N ASN A 114 0.98 23.55 9.51
CA ASN A 114 0.10 24.70 9.73
C ASN A 114 0.18 25.20 11.19
N LEU A 115 0.17 24.30 12.17
CA LEU A 115 0.27 24.65 13.59
C LEU A 115 1.64 25.25 13.95
N VAL A 116 2.71 24.69 13.37
CA VAL A 116 4.09 25.22 13.55
C VAL A 116 4.21 26.63 12.95
N LEU A 117 3.57 26.90 11.81
CA LEU A 117 3.54 28.24 11.20
C LEU A 117 2.75 29.26 12.03
N GLN A 118 1.70 28.82 12.74
CA GLN A 118 0.89 29.68 13.60
C GLN A 118 1.51 29.94 14.98
N THR A 119 2.53 29.18 15.39
CA THR A 119 3.12 29.34 16.73
C THR A 119 4.16 30.47 16.79
N SER A 120 4.06 31.31 17.84
CA SER A 120 4.88 32.51 18.07
C SER A 120 6.41 32.26 18.03
N PRO A 121 7.24 33.23 17.56
CA PRO A 121 8.69 33.10 17.39
C PRO A 121 9.48 32.66 18.64
N LYS A 122 8.93 32.78 19.86
CA LYS A 122 9.53 32.22 21.08
C LYS A 122 9.62 30.69 21.09
N ARG A 123 8.91 29.98 20.20
CA ARG A 123 8.95 28.51 20.01
C ARG A 123 9.87 28.03 18.89
N GLN A 124 10.69 28.91 18.30
CA GLN A 124 11.55 28.60 17.14
C GLN A 124 12.47 27.38 17.31
N ARG A 125 12.98 27.09 18.52
CA ARG A 125 13.84 25.91 18.74
C ARG A 125 13.10 24.60 18.54
N LEU A 126 11.87 24.50 19.05
CA LEU A 126 11.03 23.30 18.89
C LEU A 126 10.53 23.21 17.44
N GLY A 127 10.08 24.33 16.88
CA GLY A 127 9.68 24.43 15.48
C GLY A 127 10.80 24.04 14.52
N TYR A 128 12.07 24.32 14.84
CA TYR A 128 13.22 23.93 14.03
C TYR A 128 13.52 22.42 14.11
N ILE A 129 13.50 21.82 15.31
CA ILE A 129 13.71 20.37 15.50
C ILE A 129 12.57 19.59 14.83
N LEU A 130 11.33 20.05 15.01
CA LEU A 130 10.17 19.48 14.33
C LEU A 130 10.22 19.70 12.84
N ARG A 131 10.60 20.87 12.35
CA ARG A 131 10.79 21.08 10.91
C ARG A 131 11.86 20.14 10.37
N LYS A 132 12.97 19.91 11.08
CA LYS A 132 14.01 18.95 10.67
C LYS A 132 13.48 17.51 10.62
N ASN A 133 12.71 17.08 11.63
CA ASN A 133 12.18 15.72 11.71
C ASN A 133 10.93 15.49 10.83
N CYS A 134 10.07 16.49 10.66
CA CYS A 134 8.87 16.49 9.79
C CYS A 134 9.20 16.75 8.31
N SER A 135 10.37 17.31 7.99
CA SER A 135 10.78 17.54 6.59
C SER A 135 10.97 16.23 5.85
N GLN A 136 11.37 15.16 6.54
CA GLN A 136 11.50 13.84 5.95
C GLN A 136 10.12 13.27 5.62
N ASP A 137 9.89 12.94 4.35
CA ASP A 137 8.64 12.32 3.92
C ASP A 137 8.52 10.93 4.54
N CYS A 138 7.65 10.83 5.55
CA CYS A 138 7.37 9.58 6.24
C CYS A 138 6.32 8.81 5.45
N THR A 139 6.78 8.10 4.42
CA THR A 139 5.93 7.30 3.52
C THR A 139 6.43 5.87 3.45
N LEU A 140 5.51 4.92 3.49
CA LEU A 140 5.75 3.53 3.17
C LEU A 140 5.87 3.35 1.65
N SER A 141 6.95 2.73 1.24
CA SER A 141 7.36 2.51 -0.14
C SER A 141 7.53 1.02 -0.44
N LEU A 142 7.36 0.67 -1.71
CA LEU A 142 7.81 -0.61 -2.25
C LEU A 142 9.27 -0.43 -2.68
N TRP A 143 10.19 -0.79 -1.78
CA TRP A 143 11.64 -0.66 -1.94
C TRP A 143 12.07 0.70 -2.50
N ASN A 144 11.57 1.84 -1.98
CA ASN A 144 11.88 3.17 -2.51
C ASN A 144 11.58 3.41 -4.01
N ILE A 145 11.09 2.41 -4.75
CA ILE A 145 10.81 2.51 -6.21
C ILE A 145 9.43 3.13 -6.41
N TYR A 146 8.46 2.74 -5.57
CA TYR A 146 7.09 3.27 -5.63
C TYR A 146 6.57 3.64 -4.25
N VAL A 147 6.08 4.86 -4.10
CA VAL A 147 5.24 5.23 -2.95
C VAL A 147 3.91 4.52 -3.10
N VAL A 148 3.47 3.81 -2.07
CA VAL A 148 2.20 3.08 -2.13
C VAL A 148 1.04 4.06 -2.03
N ASP A 149 0.25 4.17 -3.10
CA ASP A 149 -0.92 5.03 -3.17
C ASP A 149 -2.14 4.32 -3.80
N LYS A 150 -3.28 5.02 -3.81
CA LYS A 150 -4.52 4.49 -4.39
C LYS A 150 -4.40 4.27 -5.90
N ALA A 151 -3.59 5.06 -6.59
CA ALA A 151 -3.39 4.93 -8.03
C ALA A 151 -2.65 3.64 -8.38
N LEU A 152 -1.65 3.25 -7.59
CA LEU A 152 -0.92 2.00 -7.76
C LEU A 152 -1.85 0.80 -7.61
N ILE A 153 -2.76 0.82 -6.63
CA ILE A 153 -3.77 -0.25 -6.45
C ILE A 153 -4.63 -0.37 -7.71
N ILE A 154 -5.18 0.73 -8.19
CA ILE A 154 -6.03 0.76 -9.39
C ILE A 154 -5.24 0.27 -10.62
N SER A 155 -3.99 0.69 -10.77
CA SER A 155 -3.11 0.26 -11.86
C SER A 155 -2.86 -1.24 -11.83
N THR A 156 -2.59 -1.83 -10.66
CA THR A 156 -2.38 -3.28 -10.54
C THR A 156 -3.63 -4.09 -10.88
N LEU A 157 -4.82 -3.63 -10.46
CA LEU A 157 -6.10 -4.25 -10.82
C LEU A 157 -6.41 -4.12 -12.31
N GLY A 158 -6.18 -2.95 -12.89
CA GLY A 158 -6.34 -2.71 -14.33
C GLY A 158 -5.42 -3.61 -15.14
N THR A 159 -4.16 -3.72 -14.73
CA THR A 159 -3.17 -4.59 -15.37
C THR A 159 -3.59 -6.07 -15.31
N LEU A 160 -4.07 -6.53 -14.15
CA LEU A 160 -4.59 -7.90 -14.00
C LEU A 160 -5.79 -8.16 -14.92
N LEU A 161 -6.73 -7.21 -15.02
CA LEU A 161 -7.89 -7.31 -15.91
C LEU A 161 -7.47 -7.35 -17.38
N THR A 162 -6.58 -6.45 -17.80
CA THR A 162 -6.05 -6.39 -19.17
C THR A 162 -5.35 -7.69 -19.54
N TYR A 163 -4.45 -8.20 -18.70
CA TYR A 163 -3.79 -9.48 -18.96
C TYR A 163 -4.77 -10.65 -18.94
N GLY A 164 -5.77 -10.64 -18.05
CA GLY A 164 -6.83 -11.64 -18.04
C GLY A 164 -7.63 -11.67 -19.35
N MET A 165 -7.98 -10.50 -19.90
CA MET A 165 -8.62 -10.39 -21.21
C MET A 165 -7.72 -10.89 -22.34
N LEU A 166 -6.43 -10.53 -22.33
CA LEU A 166 -5.46 -10.97 -23.33
C LEU A 166 -5.29 -12.50 -23.33
N VAL A 167 -5.15 -13.08 -22.14
CA VAL A 167 -5.03 -14.54 -21.98
C VAL A 167 -6.32 -15.24 -22.41
N GLY A 168 -7.49 -14.71 -22.03
CA GLY A 168 -8.78 -15.27 -22.44
C GLY A 168 -9.02 -15.22 -23.95
N THR A 169 -8.58 -14.15 -24.61
CA THR A 169 -8.68 -14.01 -26.08
C THR A 169 -7.70 -14.93 -26.81
N LEU A 170 -6.45 -15.02 -26.36
CA LEU A 170 -5.45 -15.97 -26.89
C LEU A 170 -5.88 -17.43 -26.71
N GLY A 171 -6.43 -17.78 -25.55
CA GLY A 171 -6.92 -19.14 -25.27
C GLY A 171 -8.04 -19.57 -26.23
N LYS A 172 -8.95 -18.65 -26.59
CA LYS A 172 -9.99 -18.93 -27.60
C LYS A 172 -9.37 -19.15 -28.98
N ALA A 173 -8.48 -18.27 -29.42
CA ALA A 173 -7.83 -18.37 -30.74
C ALA A 173 -7.08 -19.72 -30.92
N LEU A 174 -6.33 -20.14 -29.90
CA LEU A 174 -5.60 -21.42 -29.92
C LEU A 174 -6.52 -22.65 -29.93
N ASN A 175 -7.67 -22.58 -29.27
CA ASN A 175 -8.66 -23.67 -29.31
C ASN A 175 -9.34 -23.79 -30.69
N PHE A 176 -9.61 -22.68 -31.37
CA PHE A 176 -10.12 -22.70 -32.74
C PHE A 176 -9.12 -23.31 -33.73
N GLU A 177 -7.82 -23.06 -33.54
CA GLU A 177 -6.75 -23.63 -34.38
C GLU A 177 -6.60 -25.15 -34.16
N LYS A 178 -6.69 -25.63 -32.92
CA LYS A 178 -6.69 -27.08 -32.61
C LYS A 178 -7.87 -27.84 -33.21
N ILE A 179 -9.04 -27.21 -33.32
CA ILE A 179 -10.24 -27.83 -33.94
C ILE A 179 -10.07 -27.92 -35.46
N LYS A 180 -9.41 -26.93 -36.09
CA LYS A 180 -9.19 -26.87 -37.54
C LYS A 180 -8.15 -27.87 -38.05
N ILE A 181 -7.22 -28.31 -37.22
CA ILE A 181 -6.17 -29.30 -37.57
C ILE A 181 -6.70 -30.75 -37.43
N LYS A 182 -7.83 -30.95 -36.74
CA LYS A 182 -8.44 -32.28 -36.50
C LYS A 182 -9.63 -32.63 -37.40
N GLY A 183 -10.11 -31.69 -38.23
CA GLY A 183 -11.17 -31.92 -39.21
C GLY A 183 -10.60 -31.99 -40.62
#